data_AF-A0A1C4KJ52-F1
#
_entry.id   AF-A0A1C4KJ52-F1
#
_cell.length_a   1.000
_cell.length_b   1.000
_cell.length_c   1.000
_cell.angle_alpha   90.00
_cell.angle_beta   90.00
_cell.angle_gamma   90.00
#
_symmetry.space_group_name_H-M   'P 1'
#
loop_
_entity.id
_entity.type
_entity.pdbx_description
1 polymer ?
#
loop_
_entity_poly.entity_id
_entity_poly.type
_entity_poly.pdbx_seq_one_letter_code
_entity_poly.pdbx_strand_id
1 'polypeptide(L)'
;MSRAALLVLADGRFPAGGHAHSGGAEPAVAEGRVRDADSLADFCRGRLHTTGLTAAALAAAAAHGLDPLALDQAADARTPSPAL
;
A
#
# COMPACT_ATOMS: atom_id res chain seq x y z
N MET A 1 -15.39 9.19 -12.48
CA MET A 1 -15.99 8.88 -11.15
C MET A 1 -16.43 10.17 -10.47
N SER A 2 -17.46 10.13 -9.61
CA SER A 2 -17.85 11.31 -8.83
C SER A 2 -16.86 11.56 -7.68
N ARG A 3 -16.72 12.83 -7.26
CA ARG A 3 -15.84 13.20 -6.14
C ARG A 3 -16.21 12.49 -4.84
N ALA A 4 -17.51 12.29 -4.60
CA ALA A 4 -18.01 11.56 -3.43
C ALA A 4 -17.53 10.10 -3.42
N ALA A 5 -17.55 9.42 -4.57
CA ALA A 5 -17.06 8.05 -4.67
C ALA A 5 -15.55 7.94 -4.37
N LEU A 6 -14.75 8.91 -4.82
CA LEU A 6 -13.32 8.96 -4.51
C LEU A 6 -13.06 9.15 -3.01
N LEU A 7 -13.85 9.99 -2.34
CA LEU A 7 -13.72 10.20 -0.89
C LEU A 7 -14.09 8.95 -0.09
N VAL A 8 -15.12 8.20 -0.53
CA VAL A 8 -15.48 6.92 0.11
C VAL A 8 -14.36 5.89 -0.04
N LEU A 9 -13.73 5.81 -1.23
CA LEU A 9 -12.62 4.88 -1.46
C LEU A 9 -11.36 5.22 -0.65
N ALA A 10 -11.12 6.50 -0.36
CA ALA A 10 -10.00 6.96 0.43
C ALA A 10 -10.28 6.98 1.94
N ASP A 11 -11.51 6.67 2.36
CA ASP A 11 -11.89 6.69 3.78
C ASP A 11 -11.24 5.51 4.51
N GLY A 12 -10.55 5.79 5.61
CA GLY A 12 -9.95 4.75 6.44
C GLY A 12 -10.97 3.71 6.90
N ARG A 13 -12.24 4.09 7.10
CA ARG A 13 -13.33 3.19 7.53
C ARG A 13 -13.87 2.30 6.41
N PHE A 14 -13.38 2.44 5.17
CA PHE A 14 -13.82 1.60 4.06
C PHE A 14 -13.53 0.12 4.37
N PRO A 15 -14.53 -0.79 4.32
CA PRO A 15 -14.42 -2.15 4.82
C PRO A 15 -13.69 -3.10 3.85
N ALA A 16 -12.51 -2.69 3.37
CA ALA A 16 -11.67 -3.48 2.46
C ALA A 16 -10.59 -4.31 3.18
N GLY A 17 -10.59 -4.34 4.52
CA GLY A 17 -9.60 -5.10 5.30
C GLY A 17 -8.21 -4.46 5.41
N GLY A 18 -8.01 -3.23 4.92
CA GLY A 18 -6.70 -2.56 4.89
C GLY A 18 -6.04 -2.28 6.26
N HIS A 19 -6.80 -2.33 7.36
CA HIS A 19 -6.27 -2.19 8.72
C HIS A 19 -5.47 -3.42 9.19
N ALA A 20 -5.52 -4.53 8.46
CA ALA A 20 -4.88 -5.79 8.87
C ALA A 20 -3.36 -5.83 8.64
N HIS A 21 -2.78 -4.86 7.90
CA HIS A 21 -1.36 -4.89 7.55
C HIS A 21 -0.65 -3.60 7.98
N SER A 22 0.15 -3.67 9.04
CA SER A 22 1.02 -2.57 9.51
C SER A 22 2.08 -2.16 8.47
N GLY A 23 2.26 -2.98 7.42
CA GLY A 23 3.17 -2.71 6.30
C GLY A 23 4.62 -2.56 6.75
N GLY A 24 5.02 -3.35 7.75
CA GLY A 24 6.36 -3.35 8.32
C GLY A 24 6.61 -2.26 9.37
N ALA A 25 5.59 -1.47 9.75
CA ALA A 25 5.74 -0.45 10.78
C ALA A 25 5.97 -1.07 12.18
N GLU A 26 5.23 -2.12 12.53
CA GLU A 26 5.38 -2.83 13.82
C GLU A 26 6.82 -3.35 14.05
N PRO A 27 7.45 -4.11 13.12
CA PRO A 27 8.83 -4.53 13.30
C PRO A 27 9.82 -3.35 13.28
N ALA A 28 9.56 -2.30 12.49
CA ALA A 28 10.43 -1.11 12.49
C ALA A 28 10.40 -0.35 13.82
N VAL A 29 9.26 -0.35 14.53
CA VAL A 29 9.14 0.16 15.90
C VAL A 29 9.86 -0.77 16.89
N ALA A 30 9.64 -2.08 16.80
CA ALA A 30 10.28 -3.06 17.68
C ALA A 30 11.82 -3.01 17.61
N GLU A 31 12.39 -2.70 16.44
CA GLU A 31 13.82 -2.54 16.21
C GLU A 31 14.36 -1.12 16.53
N GLY A 32 13.50 -0.19 16.97
CA GLY A 32 13.89 1.19 17.28
C GLY A 32 14.22 2.08 16.07
N ARG A 33 13.91 1.62 14.85
CA ARG A 33 14.06 2.41 13.61
C ARG A 33 12.99 3.49 13.47
N VAL A 34 11.79 3.22 13.97
CA VAL A 34 10.71 4.21 14.13
C VAL A 34 10.45 4.43 15.61
N ARG A 35 10.65 5.66 16.07
CA ARG A 35 10.65 6.02 17.51
C ARG A 35 10.00 7.35 17.83
N ASP A 36 9.67 8.12 16.81
CA ASP A 36 9.03 9.43 16.89
C ASP A 36 8.34 9.76 15.56
N ALA A 37 7.70 10.93 15.48
CA ALA A 37 6.97 11.36 14.29
C ALA A 37 7.90 11.58 13.07
N ASP A 38 9.12 12.07 13.30
CA ASP A 38 10.08 12.35 12.21
C ASP A 38 10.59 11.05 11.58
N SER A 39 10.99 10.07 12.40
CA SER A 39 11.37 8.74 11.93
C SER A 39 10.21 7.97 11.29
N LEU A 40 8.98 8.18 11.74
CA LEU A 40 7.78 7.65 11.06
C LEU A 40 7.59 8.31 9.69
N ALA A 41 7.77 9.62 9.58
CA ALA A 41 7.67 10.33 8.30
C ALA A 41 8.72 9.83 7.30
N ASP A 42 9.96 9.60 7.76
CA ASP A 42 11.03 9.03 6.94
C ASP A 42 10.72 7.59 6.51
N PHE A 43 10.20 6.76 7.42
CA PHE A 43 9.72 5.41 7.11
C PHE A 43 8.63 5.44 6.03
N CYS A 44 7.61 6.30 6.19
CA CYS A 44 6.54 6.48 5.22
C CYS A 44 7.07 6.93 3.86
N ARG A 45 8.01 7.89 3.83
CA ARG A 45 8.65 8.34 2.58
C ARG A 45 9.40 7.21 1.89
N GLY A 46 10.18 6.42 2.64
CA GLY A 46 10.84 5.23 2.12
C GLY A 46 9.87 4.21 1.52
N ARG A 47 8.71 4.02 2.17
CA ARG A 47 7.65 3.14 1.65
C ARG A 47 7.01 3.67 0.36
N LEU A 48 6.81 4.97 0.23
CA LEU A 48 6.28 5.58 -1.00
C LEU A 48 7.18 5.28 -2.21
N HIS A 49 8.50 5.24 -2.02
CA HIS A 49 9.45 4.94 -3.09
C HIS A 49 9.64 3.45 -3.39
N THR A 50 9.07 2.55 -2.58
CA THR A 50 9.21 1.10 -2.73
C THR A 50 7.84 0.46 -3.01
N THR A 51 7.18 -0.12 -2.00
CA THR A 51 5.88 -0.78 -2.16
C THR A 51 4.81 0.19 -2.66
N GLY A 52 4.84 1.45 -2.21
CA GLY A 52 3.90 2.48 -2.64
C GLY A 52 3.99 2.75 -4.14
N LEU A 53 5.19 2.86 -4.69
CA LEU A 53 5.42 3.06 -6.12
C LEU A 53 4.86 1.89 -6.95
N THR A 54 5.13 0.65 -6.54
CA THR A 54 4.61 -0.54 -7.21
C THR A 54 3.07 -0.58 -7.20
N ALA A 55 2.45 -0.36 -6.04
CA ALA A 55 0.99 -0.34 -5.92
C ALA A 55 0.36 0.78 -6.77
N ALA A 56 0.97 1.97 -6.78
CA ALA A 56 0.52 3.09 -7.61
C ALA A 56 0.60 2.78 -9.10
N ALA A 57 1.68 2.13 -9.55
CA ALA A 57 1.84 1.73 -10.95
C ALA A 57 0.78 0.70 -11.38
N LEU A 58 0.48 -0.30 -10.54
CA LEU A 58 -0.56 -1.29 -10.81
C LEU A 58 -1.95 -0.65 -10.83
N ALA A 59 -2.25 0.23 -9.87
CA ALA A 59 -3.51 0.97 -9.84
C ALA A 59 -3.68 1.87 -11.09
N ALA A 60 -2.61 2.56 -11.50
CA ALA A 60 -2.61 3.34 -12.73
C ALA A 60 -2.84 2.47 -13.97
N ALA A 61 -2.17 1.32 -14.07
CA ALA A 61 -2.36 0.38 -15.17
C ALA A 61 -3.81 -0.14 -15.24
N ALA A 62 -4.40 -0.51 -14.09
CA ALA A 62 -5.81 -0.92 -14.01
C ALA A 62 -6.75 0.21 -14.48
N ALA A 63 -6.49 1.46 -14.05
CA ALA A 63 -7.27 2.61 -14.48
C ALA A 63 -7.15 2.90 -16.00
N HIS A 64 -6.05 2.50 -16.64
CA HIS A 64 -5.86 2.56 -18.09
C HIS A 64 -6.48 1.36 -18.84
N GLY A 65 -7.13 0.42 -18.14
CA GLY A 65 -7.86 -0.69 -18.73
C GLY A 65 -7.00 -1.91 -19.06
N LEU A 66 -5.83 -2.07 -18.44
CA LEU A 66 -5.06 -3.31 -18.57
C LEU A 66 -5.79 -4.48 -17.88
N ASP A 67 -5.51 -5.69 -18.35
CA ASP A 67 -6.13 -6.92 -17.85
C ASP A 67 -5.90 -7.12 -16.34
N PRO A 68 -6.97 -7.15 -15.52
CA PRO A 68 -6.86 -7.36 -14.08
C PRO A 68 -6.12 -8.65 -13.70
N LEU A 69 -6.27 -9.74 -14.47
CA LEU A 69 -5.59 -11.01 -14.13
C LEU A 69 -4.08 -10.92 -14.35
N ALA A 70 -3.65 -10.29 -15.44
CA ALA A 70 -2.24 -10.00 -15.66
C ALA A 70 -1.67 -9.08 -14.57
N LEU A 71 -2.44 -8.09 -14.11
CA LEU A 71 -2.02 -7.18 -13.04
C LEU A 71 -1.92 -7.89 -11.67
N ASP A 72 -2.83 -8.82 -11.38
CA ASP A 72 -2.83 -9.64 -10.17
C ASP A 72 -1.57 -10.52 -10.10
N GLN A 73 -1.26 -11.24 -11.17
CA GLN A 73 -0.01 -12.01 -11.30
C GLN A 73 1.23 -11.13 -11.13
N ALA A 74 1.17 -9.91 -11.66
CA ALA A 74 2.25 -8.95 -11.52
C ALA A 74 2.38 -8.42 -10.08
N ALA A 75 1.29 -8.34 -9.32
CA ALA A 75 1.30 -8.01 -7.89
C ALA A 75 1.93 -9.14 -7.06
N ASP A 76 1.54 -10.39 -7.32
CA ASP A 76 2.07 -11.59 -6.67
C ASP A 76 3.58 -11.73 -6.88
N ALA A 77 4.05 -11.57 -8.12
CA ALA A 77 5.47 -11.65 -8.44
C ALA A 77 6.33 -10.60 -7.70
N ARG A 78 5.71 -9.50 -7.24
CA ARG A 78 6.37 -8.41 -6.50
C ARG A 78 6.09 -8.46 -5.00
N THR A 79 5.34 -9.47 -4.53
CA THR A 79 5.05 -9.72 -3.12
C THR A 79 5.54 -11.13 -2.76
N PRO A 80 6.87 -11.35 -2.70
CA PRO A 80 7.46 -12.69 -2.55
C PRO A 80 7.28 -13.30 -1.15
N SER A 81 6.66 -12.57 -0.21
CA SER A 81 6.38 -13.08 1.12
C SER A 81 5.09 -13.92 1.13
N PRO A 82 5.08 -15.11 1.75
CA PRO A 82 3.84 -15.86 1.96
C PRO A 82 2.84 -15.03 2.78
N ALA A 83 1.54 -15.26 2.57
CA ALA A 83 0.50 -14.71 3.41
C ALA A 83 0.72 -15.16 4.87
N LEU A 84 0.63 -14.21 5.81
CA LEU A 84 0.75 -14.45 7.26
C LEU A 84 -0.52 -15.08 7.82
#